data_AF-A0A2D1CPZ1-F1
#
_entry.id   AF-A0A2D1CPZ1-F1
#
_cell.length_a   1.000
_cell.length_b   1.000
_cell.length_c   1.000
_cell.angle_alpha   90.00
_cell.angle_beta   90.00
_cell.angle_gamma   90.00
#
_symmetry.space_group_name_H-M   'P 1'
#
loop_
_entity.id
_entity.type
_entity.pdbx_description
1 polymer ?
#
loop_
_entity_poly.entity_id
_entity_poly.type
_entity_poly.pdbx_seq_one_letter_code
_entity_poly.pdbx_strand_id
1 'polypeptide(L)'
;MFLSMITFFMSMITMILSSLLTKKKKINRENLTPFDCGFNSFNWTRIPFSIKFFLIAIIFLIFDVEIALLLPLILTFKYSNMFMWTITNFIFLIILIFGLFLEWYQGSLNWLK
;
A
#
# COMPACT_ATOMS: atom_id res chain seq x y z
N MET A 1 4.32 21.98 8.10
CA MET A 1 3.98 22.67 6.83
C MET A 1 5.20 23.31 6.17
N PHE A 2 6.02 24.10 6.88
CA PHE A 2 7.25 24.67 6.30
C PHE A 2 8.27 23.59 5.88
N LEU A 3 8.50 22.58 6.73
CA LEU A 3 9.39 21.45 6.42
C LEU A 3 8.92 20.61 5.22
N SER A 4 7.61 20.40 5.08
CA SER A 4 7.04 19.68 3.94
C SER A 4 7.16 20.49 2.64
N MET A 5 7.07 21.82 2.71
CA MET A 5 7.35 22.67 1.55
C MET A 5 8.83 22.60 1.15
N ILE A 6 9.76 22.68 2.12
CA ILE A 6 11.20 22.59 1.84
C ILE A 6 11.55 21.26 1.15
N THR A 7 11.05 20.13 1.65
CA THR A 7 11.31 18.81 1.05
C THR A 7 10.75 18.69 -0.37
N PHE A 8 9.55 19.22 -0.61
CA PHE A 8 8.99 19.30 -1.96
C PHE A 8 9.84 20.15 -2.90
N PHE A 9 10.26 21.34 -2.46
CA PHE A 9 11.15 22.21 -3.23
C PHE A 9 12.49 21.54 -3.56
N MET A 10 13.10 20.85 -2.59
CA MET A 10 14.34 20.11 -2.82
C MET A 10 14.16 19.01 -3.87
N SER A 11 13.06 18.26 -3.83
CA SER A 11 12.76 17.22 -4.84
C SER A 11 12.54 17.78 -6.25
N MET A 12 11.92 18.95 -6.36
CA MET A 12 11.73 19.64 -7.63
C MET A 12 13.05 20.15 -8.21
N ILE A 13 13.89 20.74 -7.36
CA ILE A 13 15.21 21.26 -7.76
C ILE A 13 16.08 20.11 -8.29
N THR A 14 16.13 18.96 -7.60
CA THR A 14 16.92 17.80 -8.06
C THR A 14 16.39 17.21 -9.36
N MET A 15 15.07 17.13 -9.54
CA MET A 15 14.47 16.70 -10.80
C MET A 15 14.84 17.65 -11.96
N ILE A 16 14.74 18.97 -11.77
CA ILE A 16 15.08 19.95 -12.80
C ILE A 16 16.57 19.89 -13.13
N LEU A 17 17.45 19.89 -12.12
CA LEU A 17 18.90 19.76 -12.31
C LEU A 17 19.26 18.49 -13.08
N SER A 18 18.70 17.34 -12.72
CA SER A 18 18.96 16.09 -13.43
C SER A 18 18.52 16.15 -14.90
N SER A 19 17.37 16.76 -15.18
CA SER A 19 16.87 16.91 -16.55
C SER A 19 17.72 17.86 -17.41
N LEU A 20 18.28 18.91 -16.81
CA LEU A 20 19.13 19.90 -17.47
C LEU A 20 20.55 19.38 -17.72
N LEU A 21 21.12 18.66 -16.74
CA LEU A 21 22.48 18.09 -16.82
C LEU A 21 22.54 16.86 -17.73
N THR A 22 21.41 16.18 -17.98
CA THR A 22 21.38 14.99 -18.83
C THR A 22 21.69 15.35 -20.27
N LYS A 23 22.75 14.75 -20.83
CA LYS A 23 23.04 14.80 -22.28
C LYS A 23 21.95 14.04 -23.03
N LYS A 24 20.98 14.76 -23.59
CA LYS A 24 19.98 14.18 -24.51
C LYS A 24 20.70 13.67 -25.76
N LYS A 25 20.95 12.36 -25.83
CA LYS A 25 21.38 11.71 -27.08
C LYS A 25 20.25 11.84 -28.12
N LYS A 26 20.58 11.75 -29.41
CA LYS A 26 19.58 11.73 -30.50
C LYS A 26 18.47 10.75 -30.14
N ILE A 27 17.23 11.21 -30.28
CA ILE A 27 16.03 10.45 -29.97
C ILE A 27 15.92 9.34 -31.03
N ASN A 28 16.40 8.16 -30.69
CA ASN A 28 16.28 6.97 -31.53
C ASN A 28 15.05 6.18 -31.09
N ARG A 29 14.32 5.59 -32.05
CA ARG A 29 13.10 4.79 -31.80
C ARG A 29 13.32 3.69 -30.77
N GLU A 30 14.48 3.03 -30.82
CA GLU A 30 14.86 1.93 -29.91
C GLU A 30 15.04 2.38 -28.46
N ASN A 31 15.42 3.64 -28.22
CA ASN A 31 15.48 4.21 -26.88
C ASN A 31 14.11 4.67 -26.35
N LEU A 32 13.12 4.79 -27.23
CA LEU A 32 11.75 5.19 -26.89
C LEU A 32 10.81 3.97 -26.72
N THR A 33 11.24 2.78 -27.10
CA THR A 33 10.48 1.53 -26.93
C THR A 33 10.73 0.90 -25.56
N PRO A 34 9.75 0.19 -24.98
CA PRO A 34 9.93 -0.54 -23.72
C PRO A 34 11.01 -1.61 -23.84
N PHE A 35 11.81 -1.78 -22.78
CA PHE A 35 12.94 -2.71 -22.76
C PHE A 35 12.50 -4.09 -22.24
N ASP A 36 12.15 -5.01 -23.14
CA ASP A 36 11.73 -6.38 -22.82
C ASP A 36 12.85 -7.40 -23.08
N CYS A 37 14.07 -7.12 -22.61
CA CYS A 37 15.25 -7.99 -22.79
C CYS A 37 15.74 -8.10 -24.26
N GLY A 38 15.67 -6.99 -25.02
CA GLY A 38 16.17 -6.92 -26.40
C GLY A 38 15.23 -7.49 -27.46
N PHE A 39 14.04 -7.95 -27.06
CA PHE A 39 12.97 -8.32 -27.97
C PHE A 39 11.96 -7.18 -28.12
N ASN A 40 11.31 -7.11 -29.29
CA ASN A 40 10.15 -6.25 -29.45
C ASN A 40 9.04 -6.76 -28.53
N SER A 41 8.31 -5.86 -27.87
CA SER A 41 7.22 -6.22 -26.97
C SER A 41 6.14 -7.01 -27.72
N PHE A 42 6.16 -8.34 -27.58
CA PHE A 42 5.22 -9.22 -28.27
C PHE A 42 3.84 -9.26 -27.61
N ASN A 43 3.77 -8.90 -26.33
CA ASN A 43 2.57 -9.03 -25.52
C ASN A 43 1.95 -7.68 -25.19
N TRP A 44 0.62 -7.70 -25.09
CA TRP A 44 -0.16 -6.61 -24.52
C TRP A 44 0.26 -6.48 -23.05
N THR A 45 0.47 -5.25 -22.58
CA THR A 45 0.86 -4.97 -21.18
C THR A 45 -0.15 -5.44 -20.14
N ARG A 46 -1.35 -5.86 -20.57
CA ARG A 46 -2.42 -6.39 -19.73
C ARG A 46 -2.47 -7.91 -19.85
N ILE A 47 -1.59 -8.55 -19.10
CA ILE A 47 -1.59 -10.01 -18.91
C ILE A 47 -2.54 -10.32 -17.74
N PRO A 48 -3.32 -11.41 -17.78
CA PRO A 48 -4.11 -11.84 -16.63
C PRO A 48 -3.19 -11.98 -15.41
N PHE A 49 -3.48 -11.17 -14.40
CA PHE A 49 -2.74 -11.12 -13.15
C PHE A 49 -3.29 -12.16 -12.17
N SER A 50 -2.48 -12.61 -11.22
CA SER A 50 -2.91 -13.63 -10.28
C SER A 50 -3.97 -13.05 -9.31
N ILE A 51 -5.09 -13.77 -9.17
CA ILE A 51 -6.23 -13.38 -8.31
C ILE A 51 -5.81 -13.27 -6.84
N LYS A 52 -4.74 -13.96 -6.44
CA LYS A 52 -4.22 -13.94 -5.06
C LYS A 52 -3.73 -12.57 -4.64
N PHE A 53 -3.04 -11.82 -5.51
CA PHE A 53 -2.63 -10.46 -5.19
C PHE A 53 -3.82 -9.51 -5.04
N PHE A 54 -4.88 -9.74 -5.81
CA PHE A 54 -6.13 -8.98 -5.66
C PHE A 54 -6.82 -9.27 -4.33
N LEU A 55 -6.86 -10.55 -3.91
CA LEU A 55 -7.40 -10.93 -2.60
C LEU A 55 -6.63 -10.27 -1.44
N ILE A 56 -5.30 -10.23 -1.52
CA ILE A 56 -4.47 -9.55 -0.51
C ILE A 56 -4.79 -8.05 -0.44
N ALA A 57 -5.03 -7.39 -1.58
CA ALA A 57 -5.39 -5.97 -1.61
C ALA A 57 -6.75 -5.69 -0.96
N ILE A 58 -7.74 -6.58 -1.15
CA ILE A 58 -9.04 -6.48 -0.48
C ILE A 58 -8.89 -6.67 1.03
N ILE A 59 -8.16 -7.70 1.44
CA ILE A 59 -7.90 -8.00 2.85
C ILE A 59 -7.20 -6.80 3.52
N PHE A 60 -6.18 -6.23 2.87
CA PHE A 60 -5.51 -5.02 3.35
C PHE A 60 -6.46 -3.84 3.53
N LEU A 61 -7.39 -3.62 2.59
CA LEU A 61 -8.37 -2.54 2.68
C LEU A 61 -9.30 -2.71 3.88
N ILE A 62 -9.78 -3.94 4.12
CA ILE A 62 -10.65 -4.24 5.27
C ILE A 62 -9.88 -4.01 6.58
N PHE A 63 -8.65 -4.53 6.69
CA PHE A 63 -7.82 -4.32 7.88
C PHE A 63 -7.48 -2.85 8.13
N ASP A 64 -7.29 -2.03 7.09
CA ASP A 64 -7.04 -0.58 7.25
C ASP A 64 -8.26 0.13 7.86
N VAL A 65 -9.48 -0.24 7.43
CA VAL A 65 -10.72 0.27 8.03
C VAL A 65 -10.87 -0.17 9.48
N GLU A 66 -10.53 -1.42 9.80
CA GLU A 66 -10.55 -1.93 11.17
C GLU A 66 -9.57 -1.20 12.10
N ILE A 67 -8.36 -0.89 11.62
CA ILE A 67 -7.37 -0.11 12.37
C ILE A 67 -7.85 1.33 12.57
N ALA A 68 -8.48 1.93 11.56
CA ALA A 68 -9.07 3.26 11.69
C ALA A 68 -10.17 3.30 12.77
N LEU A 69 -10.95 2.23 12.92
CA LEU A 69 -11.94 2.07 14.01
C LEU A 69 -11.30 1.86 15.38
N LEU A 70 -10.06 1.37 15.45
CA LEU A 70 -9.32 1.19 16.70
C LEU A 70 -8.80 2.53 17.25
N LEU A 71 -8.40 3.46 16.38
CA LEU A 71 -7.84 4.75 16.76
C LEU A 71 -8.68 5.58 17.78
N PRO A 72 -10.02 5.71 17.65
CA PRO A 72 -10.83 6.44 18.63
C PRO A 72 -10.86 5.79 20.02
N LEU A 73 -10.55 4.49 20.16
CA LEU A 73 -10.53 3.82 21.48
C LEU A 73 -9.46 4.42 22.41
N ILE A 74 -8.36 4.91 21.84
CA ILE A 74 -7.28 5.58 22.58
C ILE A 74 -7.77 6.92 23.14
N LEU A 75 -8.61 7.63 22.36
CA LEU A 75 -9.16 8.93 22.76
C LEU A 75 -10.24 8.79 23.83
N THR A 76 -11.09 7.75 23.74
CA THR A 76 -12.19 7.54 24.70
C THR A 76 -11.72 7.09 26.07
N PHE A 77 -10.50 6.54 26.20
CA PHE A 77 -9.92 6.08 27.46
C PHE A 77 -10.04 7.10 28.60
N LYS A 78 -9.87 8.40 28.30
CA LYS A 78 -9.91 9.48 29.30
C LYS A 78 -11.33 9.86 29.75
N TYR A 79 -12.36 9.54 28.97
CA TYR A 79 -13.73 10.02 29.17
C TYR A 79 -14.70 8.93 29.62
N SER A 80 -14.42 7.66 29.29
CA SER A 80 -15.29 6.53 29.62
C SER A 80 -14.92 5.86 30.95
N ASN A 81 -15.89 5.16 31.55
CA ASN A 81 -15.62 4.30 32.70
C ASN A 81 -14.62 3.18 32.33
N MET A 82 -13.57 3.00 33.14
CA MET A 82 -12.48 2.05 32.91
C MET A 82 -12.99 0.63 32.67
N PHE A 83 -13.97 0.17 33.46
CA PHE A 83 -14.51 -1.19 33.33
C PHE A 83 -15.27 -1.42 32.02
N MET A 84 -16.07 -0.45 31.59
CA MET A 84 -16.80 -0.55 30.32
C MET A 84 -15.84 -0.44 29.14
N TRP A 85 -14.85 0.45 29.23
CA TRP A 85 -13.82 0.61 28.21
C TRP A 85 -13.01 -0.67 28.01
N THR A 86 -12.56 -1.33 29.08
CA THR A 86 -11.78 -2.57 28.94
C THR A 86 -12.60 -3.70 28.30
N ILE A 87 -13.87 -3.85 28.69
CA ILE A 87 -14.75 -4.89 28.12
C ILE A 87 -14.97 -4.66 26.62
N THR A 88 -15.32 -3.43 26.21
CA THR A 88 -15.58 -3.13 24.80
C THR A 88 -14.34 -3.32 23.94
N ASN A 89 -13.16 -2.90 24.43
CA ASN A 89 -11.90 -3.10 23.73
C ASN A 89 -11.55 -4.58 23.60
N PHE A 90 -11.74 -5.36 24.67
CA PHE A 90 -11.42 -6.78 24.67
C PHE A 90 -12.30 -7.55 23.68
N ILE A 91 -13.61 -7.27 23.67
CA ILE A 91 -14.54 -7.87 22.69
C ILE A 91 -14.14 -7.48 21.27
N PHE A 92 -13.83 -6.20 21.03
CA PHE A 92 -13.43 -5.72 19.71
C PHE A 92 -12.16 -6.41 19.20
N LEU A 93 -11.13 -6.55 20.05
CA LEU A 93 -9.89 -7.25 19.70
C LEU A 93 -10.11 -8.74 19.41
N ILE A 94 -10.98 -9.41 20.17
CA ILE A 94 -11.33 -10.82 19.91
C ILE A 94 -11.95 -10.98 18.53
N ILE A 95 -12.86 -10.08 18.14
CA ILE A 95 -13.51 -10.12 16.83
C ILE A 95 -12.47 -9.98 15.71
N LEU A 96 -11.53 -9.04 15.83
CA LEU A 96 -10.44 -8.85 14.86
C LEU A 96 -9.56 -10.10 14.72
N ILE A 97 -9.14 -10.69 15.84
CA ILE A 97 -8.31 -11.90 15.85
C ILE A 97 -9.06 -13.06 15.20
N PHE A 98 -10.36 -13.21 15.49
CA PHE A 98 -11.17 -14.27 14.91
C PHE A 98 -11.36 -14.09 13.40
N GLY A 99 -11.57 -12.86 12.93
CA GLY A 99 -11.63 -12.53 11.49
C GLY A 99 -10.36 -12.97 10.76
N LEU A 100 -9.19 -12.62 11.31
CA LEU A 100 -7.91 -13.02 10.75
C LEU A 100 -7.71 -14.55 10.74
N PHE A 101 -8.15 -15.23 11.80
CA PHE A 101 -8.11 -16.71 11.85
C PHE A 101 -8.97 -17.36 10.77
N LEU A 102 -10.16 -16.82 10.50
CA LEU A 102 -11.04 -17.31 9.44
C LEU A 102 -10.39 -17.17 8.06
N GLU A 103 -9.80 -16.00 7.77
CA GLU A 103 -9.10 -15.76 6.52
C GLU A 103 -7.92 -16.70 6.33
N TRP A 104 -7.15 -16.94 7.39
CA TRP A 104 -6.02 -17.86 7.35
C TRP A 104 -6.48 -19.30 7.10
N TYR A 105 -7.54 -19.75 7.78
CA TYR A 105 -8.11 -21.08 7.56
C TYR A 105 -8.60 -21.27 6.11
N GLN A 106 -9.18 -20.22 5.50
CA GLN A 106 -9.61 -20.25 4.10
C GLN A 106 -8.44 -20.26 3.10
N GLY A 107 -7.21 -20.09 3.57
CA GLY A 107 -6.00 -20.19 2.75
C GLY A 107 -5.80 -19.02 1.80
N SER A 108 -6.49 -17.89 2.02
CA SER A 108 -6.31 -16.65 1.24
C SER A 108 -4.86 -16.12 1.34
N LEU A 109 -4.23 -16.37 2.49
CA LEU A 109 -2.84 -16.00 2.82
C LEU A 109 -1.81 -17.04 2.37
N ASN A 110 -2.23 -18.23 1.92
CA ASN A 110 -1.29 -19.29 1.53
C ASN A 110 -0.75 -19.06 0.12
N TRP A 111 0.56 -18.81 0.05
CA TRP A 111 1.29 -18.84 -1.20
C TRP A 111 1.60 -20.29 -1.60
N LEU A 112 1.29 -20.62 -2.85
CA LEU A 112 1.88 -21.78 -3.50
C LEU A 112 3.27 -21.34 -3.98
N LYS A 113 4.27 -22.20 -3.80
CA LYS A 113 5.57 -22.04 -4.46
C LYS A 113 5.41 -22.11 -5.97
#